data_AF-A0A6A0A094-F1
#
_entry.id   AF-A0A6A0A094-F1
#
_cell.length_a   1.000
_cell.length_b   1.000
_cell.length_c   1.000
_cell.angle_alpha   90.00
_cell.angle_beta   90.00
_cell.angle_gamma   90.00
#
_symmetry.space_group_name_H-M   'P 1'
#
loop_
_entity.id
_entity.type
_entity.pdbx_description
1 polymer ?
#
loop_
_entity_poly.entity_id
_entity_poly.type
_entity_poly.pdbx_seq_one_letter_code
_entity_poly.pdbx_strand_id
1 'polypeptide(L)'
;MVFTPLLASTTVGTLDPRSVAVHITDIQKALFWPQNSLYIAEATAVLPDKKVVQARSDDGVMFEVAYDKLVVATGSQGSTFGIPGVLEHTHFLRDVHQ
;
A
#
# COMPACT_ATOMS: atom_id res chain seq x y z
N MET A 1 4.91 4.87 -2.97
CA MET A 1 5.14 3.85 -4.02
C MET A 1 6.58 3.40 -3.94
N VAL A 2 6.84 2.10 -4.08
CA VAL A 2 8.18 1.49 -3.96
C VAL A 2 8.54 0.80 -5.27
N PHE A 3 9.76 1.02 -5.76
CA PHE A 3 10.32 0.31 -6.90
C PHE A 3 10.96 -0.99 -6.42
N THR A 4 10.13 -2.03 -6.29
CA THR A 4 10.50 -3.32 -5.69
C THR A 4 11.72 -4.01 -6.31
N PRO A 5 12.07 -3.87 -7.62
CA PRO A 5 13.28 -4.49 -8.16
C PRO A 5 14.58 -4.02 -7.51
N LEU A 6 14.62 -2.83 -6.91
CA LEU A 6 15.81 -2.26 -6.26
C LEU A 6 15.78 -2.36 -4.73
N LEU A 7 14.74 -2.97 -4.16
CA LEU A 7 14.57 -3.05 -2.70
C LEU A 7 15.69 -3.86 -2.03
N ALA A 8 16.19 -4.91 -2.67
CA ALA A 8 17.30 -5.68 -2.12
C ALA A 8 18.60 -4.86 -2.00
N SER A 9 18.82 -3.89 -2.88
CA SER A 9 20.02 -3.04 -2.83
C SER A 9 20.02 -2.05 -1.66
N THR A 10 18.86 -1.79 -1.05
CA THR A 10 18.77 -0.90 0.12
C THR A 10 19.20 -1.59 1.41
N THR A 11 19.08 -2.93 1.49
CA THR A 11 19.45 -3.68 2.71
C THR A 11 20.97 -3.68 2.96
N VAL A 12 21.75 -3.58 1.89
CA VAL A 12 23.22 -3.52 1.93
C VAL A 12 23.77 -2.10 1.75
N GLY A 13 22.90 -1.08 1.73
CA GLY A 13 23.30 0.32 1.58
C GLY A 13 23.90 0.69 0.22
N THR A 14 23.74 -0.16 -0.81
CA THR A 14 24.13 0.20 -2.19
C THR A 14 23.26 1.33 -2.72
N LEU A 15 21.98 1.35 -2.32
CA LEU A 15 21.04 2.42 -2.59
C LEU A 15 20.47 2.96 -1.28
N ASP A 16 20.24 4.28 -1.24
CA ASP A 16 19.49 4.89 -0.15
C ASP A 16 18.01 4.50 -0.27
N PRO A 17 17.32 4.11 0.82
CA PRO A 17 15.90 3.74 0.79
C PRO A 17 14.99 4.80 0.15
N ARG A 18 15.32 6.09 0.28
CA ARG A 18 14.57 7.21 -0.33
C ARG A 18 14.75 7.29 -1.84
N SER A 19 15.76 6.63 -2.41
CA SER A 19 15.98 6.58 -3.86
C SER A 19 15.09 5.57 -4.59
N VAL A 20 14.53 4.60 -3.86
CA VAL A 20 13.68 3.54 -4.42
C VAL A 20 12.19 3.76 -4.15
N ALA A 21 11.82 4.82 -3.42
CA ALA A 21 10.44 5.13 -3.09
C ALA A 21 10.08 6.60 -3.37
N VAL A 22 8.82 6.82 -3.73
CA VAL A 22 8.25 8.16 -3.97
C VAL A 22 6.95 8.29 -3.20
N HIS A 23 6.73 9.44 -2.57
CA HIS A 23 5.46 9.73 -1.90
C HIS A 23 4.35 9.93 -2.93
N ILE A 24 3.18 9.34 -2.68
CA ILE A 24 2.05 9.44 -3.62
C ILE A 24 1.60 10.90 -3.83
N THR A 25 1.79 11.76 -2.83
CA THR A 25 1.49 13.20 -2.89
C THR A 25 2.37 13.94 -3.90
N ASP A 26 3.59 13.46 -4.16
CA ASP A 26 4.48 14.05 -5.18
C ASP A 26 4.01 13.69 -6.58
N ILE A 27 3.47 12.48 -6.75
CA ILE A 27 2.88 12.00 -8.01
C ILE A 27 1.51 12.67 -8.23
N GLN A 28 0.72 12.84 -7.18
CA GLN A 28 -0.65 13.37 -7.27
C GLN A 28 -0.69 14.76 -7.89
N LYS A 29 0.31 15.61 -7.64
CA LYS A 29 0.43 16.94 -8.29
C LYS A 29 0.51 16.83 -9.81
N ALA A 30 1.22 15.83 -10.33
CA ALA A 30 1.29 15.56 -11.77
C ALA A 30 -0.02 14.96 -12.33
N LEU A 31 -0.82 14.32 -11.48
CA LEU A 31 -2.11 13.71 -11.83
C LEU A 31 -3.32 14.61 -11.51
N PHE A 32 -3.10 15.81 -10.98
CA PHE A 32 -4.12 16.72 -10.43
C PHE A 32 -5.18 17.18 -11.44
N TRP A 33 -4.92 16.96 -12.73
CA TRP A 33 -5.85 17.27 -13.80
C TRP A 33 -6.22 15.99 -14.57
N PRO A 34 -7.48 15.52 -14.52
CA PRO A 34 -8.66 16.07 -13.84
C PRO A 34 -8.68 15.82 -12.31
N GLN A 35 -9.65 16.43 -11.60
CA GLN A 35 -9.78 16.32 -10.13
C GLN A 35 -9.71 14.86 -9.65
N ASN A 36 -8.69 14.57 -8.85
CA ASN A 36 -8.54 13.29 -8.17
C ASN A 36 -8.61 13.52 -6.65
N SER A 37 -9.20 12.56 -5.93
CA SER A 37 -9.25 12.55 -4.47
C SER A 37 -8.34 11.43 -3.97
N LEU A 38 -7.47 11.77 -3.02
CA LEU A 38 -6.60 10.81 -2.35
C LEU A 38 -7.06 10.64 -0.91
N TYR A 39 -7.36 9.39 -0.53
CA TYR A 39 -7.68 9.02 0.84
C TYR A 39 -6.51 8.20 1.39
N ILE A 40 -5.89 8.66 2.47
CA ILE A 40 -4.90 7.88 3.22
C ILE A 40 -5.65 7.05 4.26
N ALA A 41 -5.99 5.82 3.91
CA ALA A 41 -6.79 4.92 4.72
C ALA A 41 -6.57 3.46 4.30
N GLU A 42 -6.89 2.53 5.19
CA GLU A 42 -6.92 1.10 4.90
C GLU A 42 -8.31 0.70 4.38
N ALA A 43 -8.39 0.09 3.21
CA ALA A 43 -9.64 -0.50 2.70
C ALA A 43 -9.91 -1.83 3.41
N THR A 44 -10.98 -1.89 4.21
CA THR A 44 -11.29 -3.05 5.07
C THR A 44 -12.24 -4.04 4.40
N ALA A 45 -13.18 -3.55 3.59
CA ALA A 45 -14.16 -4.39 2.90
C ALA A 45 -14.61 -3.77 1.57
N VAL A 46 -14.94 -4.62 0.61
CA VAL A 46 -15.59 -4.24 -0.64
C VAL A 46 -17.02 -4.78 -0.59
N LEU A 47 -18.02 -3.92 -0.82
CA LEU A 47 -19.44 -4.27 -0.86
C LEU A 47 -19.97 -4.12 -2.30
N PRO A 48 -19.94 -5.19 -3.12
CA PRO A 48 -20.27 -5.10 -4.54
C PRO A 48 -21.73 -4.72 -4.81
N ASP A 49 -22.65 -5.20 -3.96
CA ASP A 49 -24.09 -4.96 -4.13
C ASP A 49 -24.45 -3.47 -3.99
N LYS A 50 -23.76 -2.78 -3.08
CA LYS A 50 -23.93 -1.35 -2.82
C LYS A 50 -22.98 -0.48 -3.64
N LYS A 51 -22.02 -1.09 -4.33
CA LYS A 51 -20.90 -0.43 -5.02
C LYS A 51 -20.15 0.56 -4.13
N VAL A 52 -19.81 0.12 -2.91
CA VAL A 52 -19.01 0.92 -1.95
C VAL A 52 -17.82 0.13 -1.42
N VAL A 53 -16.75 0.84 -1.12
CA VAL A 53 -15.60 0.34 -0.35
C VAL A 53 -15.66 0.94 1.04
N GLN A 54 -15.55 0.09 2.07
CA GLN A 54 -15.37 0.54 3.44
C GLN A 54 -13.89 0.76 3.72
N ALA A 55 -13.56 1.88 4.32
CA ALA A 55 -12.20 2.27 4.64
C ALA A 55 -12.10 2.77 6.08
N ARG A 56 -10.90 2.64 6.65
CA ARG A 56 -10.53 3.07 8.00
C ARG A 56 -9.35 4.01 7.93
N SER A 57 -9.51 5.24 8.43
CA SER A 57 -8.38 6.17 8.60
C SER A 57 -7.45 5.72 9.72
N ASP A 58 -6.25 6.29 9.77
CA ASP A 58 -5.28 6.02 10.84
C ASP A 58 -5.83 6.40 12.24
N ASP A 59 -6.67 7.45 12.29
CA ASP A 59 -7.40 7.87 13.50
C ASP A 59 -8.55 6.92 13.91
N GLY A 60 -8.75 5.82 13.17
CA GLY A 60 -9.79 4.83 13.42
C GLY A 60 -11.18 5.21 12.91
N VAL A 61 -11.33 6.31 12.16
CA VAL A 61 -12.60 6.73 11.58
C VAL A 61 -12.96 5.82 10.41
N MET A 62 -14.16 5.24 10.47
CA MET A 62 -14.72 4.41 9.40
C MET A 62 -15.53 5.27 8.44
N PHE A 63 -15.34 5.08 7.14
CA PHE A 63 -16.10 5.76 6.10
C PHE A 63 -16.29 4.88 4.86
N GLU A 64 -17.21 5.28 3.98
CA GLU A 64 -17.54 4.55 2.75
C GLU A 64 -17.21 5.40 1.52
N VAL A 65 -16.68 4.76 0.48
CA VAL A 65 -16.36 5.37 -0.81
C VAL A 65 -17.14 4.67 -1.90
N ALA A 66 -18.06 5.39 -2.55
CA ALA A 66 -18.84 4.87 -3.67
C ALA A 66 -18.00 4.80 -4.96
N TYR A 67 -18.29 3.81 -5.81
CA TYR A 67 -17.61 3.64 -7.09
C TYR A 67 -18.55 3.19 -8.21
N ASP A 68 -18.24 3.61 -9.45
CA ASP A 68 -18.84 3.02 -10.65
C ASP A 68 -18.03 1.82 -11.16
N LYS A 69 -16.70 1.93 -11.06
CA LYS A 69 -15.74 0.89 -11.40
C LYS A 69 -14.68 0.83 -10.30
N LEU A 70 -14.35 -0.37 -9.85
CA LEU A 70 -13.34 -0.62 -8.83
C LEU A 70 -12.13 -1.31 -9.46
N VAL A 71 -10.94 -0.72 -9.24
CA VAL A 71 -9.65 -1.34 -9.59
C VAL A 71 -8.97 -1.77 -8.30
N VAL A 72 -8.71 -3.06 -8.16
CA VAL A 72 -8.03 -3.63 -6.98
C VAL A 72 -6.55 -3.83 -7.30
N ALA A 73 -5.69 -3.04 -6.65
CA ALA A 73 -4.24 -3.05 -6.83
C ALA A 73 -3.49 -3.12 -5.49
N THR A 74 -4.03 -3.85 -4.51
CA THR A 74 -3.51 -3.97 -3.14
C THR A 74 -2.27 -4.88 -3.02
N GLY A 75 -1.95 -5.66 -4.06
CA GLY A 75 -0.86 -6.62 -4.05
C GLY A 75 -1.12 -7.80 -3.11
N SER A 76 -0.06 -8.43 -2.59
CA SER A 76 -0.13 -9.65 -1.77
C SER A 76 0.92 -9.68 -0.66
N GLN A 77 0.57 -10.08 0.56
CA GLN A 77 1.52 -10.23 1.66
C GLN A 77 2.39 -11.50 1.53
N GLY A 78 3.55 -11.48 2.18
CA GLY A 78 4.41 -12.65 2.28
C GLY A 78 3.69 -13.77 3.01
N SER A 79 3.62 -14.95 2.41
CA SER A 79 3.06 -16.14 3.05
C SER A 79 4.09 -16.77 3.98
N THR A 80 3.71 -17.03 5.23
CA THR A 80 4.50 -17.85 6.16
C THR A 80 4.30 -19.35 5.94
N PHE A 81 3.31 -19.73 5.11
CA PHE A 81 2.85 -21.11 4.91
C PHE A 81 2.49 -21.85 6.20
N GLY A 82 2.22 -21.13 7.29
CA GLY A 82 1.96 -21.70 8.61
C GLY A 82 3.20 -22.33 9.27
N ILE A 83 4.40 -22.06 8.76
CA ILE A 83 5.65 -22.58 9.32
C ILE A 83 5.93 -21.84 10.64
N PRO A 84 5.99 -22.55 11.78
CA PRO A 84 6.28 -21.92 13.07
C PRO A 84 7.66 -21.26 13.09
N GLY A 85 7.77 -20.09 13.69
CA GLY A 85 9.04 -19.35 13.80
C GLY A 85 9.34 -18.41 12.64
N VAL A 86 8.63 -18.49 11.51
CA VAL A 86 8.88 -17.59 10.36
C VAL A 86 8.52 -16.15 10.70
N LEU A 87 7.36 -15.93 11.33
CA LEU A 87 6.92 -14.57 11.68
C LEU A 87 7.79 -13.97 12.80
N GLU A 88 8.31 -14.83 13.68
CA GLU A 88 9.05 -14.45 14.88
C GLU A 88 10.55 -14.24 14.63
N HIS A 89 11.13 -14.94 13.65
CA HIS A 89 12.59 -14.99 13.46
C HIS A 89 13.07 -14.55 12.08
N THR A 90 12.19 -14.11 11.19
CA THR A 90 12.57 -13.66 9.84
C THR A 90 12.11 -12.23 9.58
N HIS A 91 12.79 -11.59 8.62
CA HIS A 91 12.44 -10.26 8.14
C HIS A 91 11.93 -10.36 6.71
N PHE A 92 10.68 -9.92 6.48
CA PHE A 92 10.13 -9.83 5.13
C PHE A 92 10.70 -8.63 4.39
N LEU A 93 11.19 -8.85 3.18
CA LEU A 93 11.67 -7.80 2.29
C LEU A 93 10.59 -7.44 1.27
N ARG A 94 9.69 -6.53 1.64
CA ARG A 94 8.55 -6.14 0.79
C ARG A 94 8.34 -4.64 0.64
N ASP A 95 8.61 -3.88 1.68
CA ASP A 95 8.47 -2.42 1.69
C ASP A 95 9.75 -1.78 2.26
N VAL A 96 9.86 -0.47 2.11
CA VAL A 96 10.98 0.36 2.58
C VAL A 96 10.82 0.70 4.07
N HIS A 97 9.62 0.48 4.61
CA HIS A 97 9.33 0.63 6.03
C HIS A 97 9.53 -0.70 6.76
N GLN A 98 10.43 -0.69 7.74
CA GLN A 98 10.49 -1.67 8.81
C GLN A 98 10.60 -0.93 10.14
#